data_AF-A0A2X2C2A6-F1
#
_entry.id   AF-A0A2X2C2A6-F1
#
_cell.length_a   1.000
_cell.length_b   1.000
_cell.length_c   1.000
_cell.angle_alpha   90.00
_cell.angle_beta   90.00
_cell.angle_gamma   90.00
#
_symmetry.space_group_name_H-M   'P 1'
#
loop_
_entity.id
_entity.type
_entity.pdbx_description
1 polymer ?
#
loop_
_entity_poly.entity_id
_entity_poly.type
_entity_poly.pdbx_seq_one_letter_code
_entity_poly.pdbx_strand_id
1 'polypeptide(L)'
;MSEIKYIKEKQYLQKLFSEYADKAPHLASVLDPQDPQTSYLLEGFAFLSARLQDKIDDAFPEITLPLLQRLNSQAIKGLPSTTIIQIDQSEILPYPMEINEKHLVIGDNGAQFSFCHNFTIMPYSILDRKNYSASKPLLYLS
;
A
#
# COMPACT_ATOMS: atom_id res chain seq x y z
N MET A 1 5.28 -20.87 -3.64
CA MET A 1 4.54 -21.25 -4.86
C MET A 1 3.07 -21.11 -4.53
N SER A 2 2.32 -20.37 -5.34
CA SER A 2 0.90 -20.13 -5.09
C SER A 2 0.07 -21.37 -5.42
N GLU A 3 -0.53 -21.99 -4.39
CA GLU A 3 -1.45 -23.13 -4.54
C GLU A 3 -2.61 -22.80 -5.49
N ILE A 4 -3.07 -21.55 -5.45
CA ILE A 4 -4.15 -21.03 -6.30
C ILE A 4 -3.77 -21.10 -7.78
N LYS A 5 -2.54 -20.73 -8.15
CA LYS A 5 -2.09 -20.76 -9.55
C LYS A 5 -1.95 -22.19 -10.06
N TYR A 6 -1.42 -23.09 -9.24
CA TYR A 6 -1.33 -24.51 -9.59
C TYR A 6 -2.72 -25.12 -9.86
N ILE A 7 -3.70 -24.90 -8.96
CA ILE A 7 -5.07 -25.43 -9.14
C ILE A 7 -5.70 -24.83 -10.40
N LYS A 8 -5.53 -23.53 -10.63
CA LYS A 8 -6.05 -22.83 -11.80
C LYS A 8 -5.47 -23.39 -13.09
N GLU A 9 -4.15 -23.60 -13.14
CA GLU A 9 -3.46 -24.15 -14.31
C GLU A 9 -3.88 -25.60 -14.57
N LYS A 10 -4.02 -26.42 -13.51
CA LYS A 10 -4.51 -27.80 -13.62
C LYS A 10 -5.91 -27.86 -14.23
N GLN A 11 -6.83 -27.02 -13.75
CA GLN A 11 -8.19 -26.94 -14.29
C GLN A 11 -8.20 -26.44 -15.75
N TYR A 12 -7.36 -25.45 -16.07
CA TYR A 12 -7.20 -24.95 -17.42
C TYR A 12 -6.73 -26.03 -18.39
N LEU A 13 -5.70 -26.80 -18.00
CA LEU A 13 -5.20 -27.92 -18.80
C LEU A 13 -6.28 -28.98 -19.00
N GLN A 14 -6.95 -29.41 -17.92
CA GLN A 14 -8.03 -30.41 -18.02
C GLN A 14 -9.12 -29.99 -19.01
N LYS A 15 -9.53 -28.71 -18.98
CA LYS A 15 -10.49 -28.17 -19.94
C LYS A 15 -9.95 -28.17 -21.37
N LEU A 16 -8.70 -27.71 -21.55
CA LEU A 16 -8.04 -27.70 -22.85
C LEU A 16 -7.94 -29.09 -23.47
N PHE A 17 -7.60 -30.11 -22.67
CA PHE A 17 -7.53 -31.49 -23.12
C PHE A 17 -8.89 -32.05 -23.51
N SER A 18 -9.96 -31.75 -22.75
CA SER A 18 -11.32 -32.12 -23.13
C SER A 18 -11.70 -31.52 -24.49
N GLU A 19 -11.45 -30.22 -24.69
CA GLU A 19 -11.75 -29.54 -25.95
C GLU A 19 -10.91 -30.06 -27.13
N TYR A 20 -9.69 -30.56 -26.87
CA TYR A 20 -8.81 -31.09 -27.90
C TYR A 20 -9.13 -32.55 -28.24
N ALA A 21 -9.54 -33.35 -27.25
CA ALA A 21 -9.99 -34.72 -27.45
C ALA A 21 -11.21 -34.78 -28.38
N ASP A 22 -12.14 -33.83 -28.26
CA ASP A 22 -13.30 -33.69 -29.15
C ASP A 22 -12.90 -33.40 -30.61
N LYS A 23 -11.81 -32.65 -30.82
CA LYS A 23 -11.33 -32.25 -32.15
C LYS A 23 -10.43 -33.30 -32.80
N ALA A 24 -9.71 -34.09 -32.02
CA ALA A 24 -8.72 -35.05 -32.47
C ALA A 24 -8.95 -36.43 -31.82
N PRO A 25 -9.93 -37.21 -32.30
CA PRO A 25 -10.30 -38.50 -31.68
C PRO A 25 -9.17 -39.54 -31.71
N HIS A 26 -8.20 -39.41 -32.62
CA HIS A 26 -7.02 -40.27 -32.68
C HIS A 26 -6.01 -40.02 -31.55
N LEU A 27 -6.06 -38.85 -30.91
CA LEU A 27 -5.23 -38.49 -29.74
C LEU A 27 -6.00 -38.56 -28.42
N ALA A 28 -7.33 -38.67 -28.47
CA ALA A 28 -8.19 -38.68 -27.29
C ALA A 28 -7.84 -39.80 -26.29
N SER A 29 -7.40 -40.97 -26.77
CA SER A 29 -6.98 -42.08 -25.92
C SER A 29 -5.65 -41.84 -25.20
N VAL A 30 -4.77 -41.01 -25.77
CA VAL A 30 -3.46 -40.65 -25.18
C VAL A 30 -3.59 -39.46 -24.25
N LEU A 31 -4.61 -38.63 -24.46
CA LEU A 31 -4.85 -37.38 -23.74
C LEU A 31 -6.00 -37.49 -22.74
N ASP A 32 -6.43 -38.70 -22.40
CA ASP A 32 -7.54 -38.93 -21.48
C ASP A 32 -7.15 -38.46 -20.06
N PRO A 33 -7.77 -37.40 -19.51
CA PRO A 33 -7.49 -36.95 -18.16
C PRO A 33 -7.93 -37.96 -17.07
N GLN A 34 -8.72 -38.97 -17.43
CA GLN A 34 -9.09 -40.07 -16.54
C GLN A 34 -8.00 -41.14 -16.42
N ASP A 35 -7.04 -41.19 -17.33
CA ASP A 35 -5.88 -42.07 -17.22
C ASP A 35 -4.91 -41.51 -16.14
N PRO A 36 -4.55 -42.31 -15.11
CA PRO A 36 -3.63 -41.88 -14.07
C PRO A 36 -2.29 -41.33 -14.59
N GLN A 37 -1.73 -41.92 -15.65
CA GLN A 37 -0.41 -41.50 -16.17
C GLN A 37 -0.48 -40.11 -16.79
N THR A 38 -1.51 -39.88 -17.60
CA THR A 38 -1.80 -38.58 -18.20
C THR A 38 -2.10 -37.54 -17.11
N SER A 39 -2.91 -37.88 -16.11
CA SER A 39 -3.24 -36.99 -14.99
C SER A 39 -2.00 -36.53 -14.21
N TYR A 40 -1.06 -37.44 -13.91
CA TYR A 40 0.21 -37.08 -13.26
C TYR A 40 1.11 -36.19 -14.14
N LEU A 41 1.13 -36.44 -15.45
CA LEU A 41 1.87 -35.60 -16.39
C LEU A 41 1.30 -34.18 -16.45
N LEU A 42 -0.03 -34.06 -16.51
CA LEU A 42 -0.74 -32.78 -16.47
C LEU A 42 -0.48 -32.04 -15.16
N GLU A 43 -0.44 -32.76 -14.06
CA GLU A 43 -0.14 -32.22 -12.75
C GLU A 43 1.30 -31.69 -12.65
N GLY A 44 2.27 -32.44 -13.17
CA GLY A 44 3.66 -32.00 -13.26
C GLY A 44 3.84 -30.79 -14.17
N PHE A 45 3.14 -30.75 -15.31
CA PHE A 45 3.16 -29.59 -16.21
C PHE A 45 2.51 -28.36 -15.58
N ALA A 46 1.35 -28.52 -14.94
CA ALA A 46 0.68 -27.46 -14.20
C ALA A 46 1.59 -26.89 -13.10
N PHE A 47 2.32 -27.76 -12.38
CA PHE A 47 3.28 -27.35 -11.37
C PHE A 47 4.42 -26.49 -11.95
N LEU A 48 5.02 -26.92 -13.06
CA LEU A 48 6.09 -26.18 -13.72
C LEU A 48 5.60 -24.83 -14.28
N SER A 49 4.45 -24.82 -14.94
CA SER A 49 3.84 -23.61 -15.51
C SER A 49 3.46 -22.61 -14.40
N ALA A 50 2.83 -23.09 -13.32
CA ALA A 50 2.48 -22.24 -12.17
C ALA A 50 3.73 -21.63 -11.51
N ARG A 51 4.82 -22.41 -11.37
CA ARG A 51 6.10 -21.91 -10.84
C ARG A 51 6.73 -20.85 -11.76
N LEU A 52 6.60 -21.03 -13.07
CA LEU A 52 7.09 -20.05 -14.05
C LEU A 52 6.27 -18.75 -13.97
N GLN A 53 4.94 -18.85 -13.89
CA GLN A 53 4.07 -17.68 -13.70
C GLN A 53 4.36 -16.94 -12.39
N ASP A 54 4.59 -17.66 -11.28
CA ASP A 54 5.07 -17.05 -10.02
C ASP A 54 6.37 -16.28 -10.23
N LYS A 55 7.35 -16.89 -10.90
CA LYS A 55 8.64 -16.25 -11.18
C LYS A 55 8.52 -15.01 -12.08
N ILE A 56 7.62 -15.01 -13.06
CA ILE A 56 7.39 -13.87 -13.94
C ILE A 56 6.72 -12.73 -13.18
N ASP A 57 5.69 -13.03 -12.39
CA ASP A 57 4.97 -12.02 -11.62
C ASP A 57 5.90 -11.34 -10.59
N ASP A 58 6.81 -12.10 -9.98
CA ASP A 58 7.81 -11.58 -9.04
C ASP A 58 8.93 -10.77 -9.73
N ALA A 59 9.26 -11.06 -10.99
CA ALA A 59 10.34 -10.38 -11.70
C ALA A 59 10.04 -8.90 -12.01
N PHE A 60 8.76 -8.52 -12.12
CA PHE A 60 8.38 -7.15 -12.45
C PHE A 60 8.66 -6.16 -11.30
N PRO A 61 8.26 -6.45 -10.03
CA PRO A 61 8.71 -5.69 -8.86
C PRO A 61 10.23 -5.67 -8.69
N GLU A 62 10.93 -6.78 -8.94
CA GLU A 62 12.39 -6.87 -8.80
C GLU A 62 13.16 -5.90 -9.70
N ILE A 63 12.63 -5.60 -10.89
CA ILE A 63 13.27 -4.66 -11.83
C ILE A 63 12.82 -3.21 -11.58
N THR A 64 11.51 -3.01 -11.34
CA THR A 64 10.92 -1.67 -11.21
C THR A 64 11.36 -0.98 -9.92
N LEU A 65 11.49 -1.71 -8.82
CA LEU A 65 11.78 -1.15 -7.51
C LEU A 65 13.19 -0.53 -7.43
N PRO A 66 14.27 -1.17 -7.91
CA PRO A 66 15.59 -0.53 -8.01
C PRO A 66 15.64 0.69 -8.94
N LEU A 67 14.88 0.68 -10.04
CA LEU A 67 14.80 1.82 -10.97
C LEU A 67 14.15 3.03 -10.30
N LEU A 68 13.02 2.82 -9.64
CA LEU A 68 12.31 3.87 -8.90
C LEU A 68 13.11 4.37 -7.68
N GLN A 69 13.91 3.51 -7.03
CA GLN A 69 14.88 3.92 -6.01
C GLN A 69 15.95 4.85 -6.60
N ARG A 70 16.51 4.55 -7.77
CA ARG A 70 17.47 5.44 -8.46
C ARG A 70 16.85 6.78 -8.85
N LEU A 71 15.58 6.77 -9.23
CA LEU A 71 14.81 7.98 -9.52
C LEU A 71 14.39 8.75 -8.27
N ASN A 72 14.77 8.27 -7.07
CA ASN A 72 14.42 8.87 -5.77
C ASN A 72 12.90 9.08 -5.60
N SER A 73 12.10 8.16 -6.15
CA SER A 73 10.65 8.29 -6.15
C SER A 73 10.08 8.33 -4.74
N GLN A 74 9.18 9.27 -4.49
CA GLN A 74 8.45 9.37 -3.22
C GLN A 74 7.47 8.20 -3.04
N ALA A 75 7.08 7.49 -4.12
CA ALA A 75 6.10 6.41 -4.08
C ALA A 75 6.60 5.14 -3.34
N ILE A 76 7.91 4.96 -3.17
CA ILE A 76 8.49 3.82 -2.44
C ILE A 76 8.97 4.24 -1.04
N LYS A 77 8.94 5.53 -0.72
CA LYS A 77 9.34 5.99 0.61
C LYS A 77 8.18 5.77 1.56
N GLY A 78 8.44 5.06 2.65
CA GLY A 78 7.49 4.97 3.76
C GLY A 78 7.23 6.35 4.37
N LEU A 79 6.05 6.55 4.91
CA LEU A 79 5.73 7.76 5.67
C LEU A 79 6.51 7.73 6.99
N PRO A 80 7.22 8.82 7.36
CA PRO A 80 7.84 8.91 8.67
C PRO A 80 6.76 8.94 9.76
N SER A 81 7.14 8.61 11.00
CA SER A 81 6.26 8.83 12.14
C SER A 81 6.02 10.34 12.31
N THR A 82 4.76 10.75 12.35
CA THR A 82 4.34 12.15 12.50
C THR A 82 3.44 12.28 13.71
N THR A 83 3.59 13.37 14.46
CA THR A 83 2.73 13.69 15.60
C THR A 83 2.34 15.17 15.56
N ILE A 84 1.28 15.52 16.29
CA ILE A 84 0.87 16.91 16.51
C ILE A 84 1.30 17.29 17.93
N ILE A 85 2.02 18.40 18.05
CA ILE A 85 2.48 18.93 19.34
C ILE A 85 1.69 20.19 19.63
N GLN A 86 1.14 20.28 20.83
CA GLN A 86 0.60 21.52 21.38
C GLN A 86 1.68 22.18 22.22
N ILE A 87 1.94 23.46 21.94
CA ILE A 87 2.89 24.28 22.71
C ILE A 87 2.06 25.17 23.61
N ASP A 88 1.92 24.77 24.87
CA ASP A 88 1.26 25.60 25.88
C ASP A 88 2.26 26.60 26.44
N GLN A 89 1.89 27.88 26.34
CA GLN A 89 2.63 28.97 26.94
C GLN A 89 2.17 29.11 28.40
N SER A 90 3.06 28.86 29.36
CA SER A 90 2.79 29.13 30.77
C SER A 90 2.77 30.63 31.09
N GLU A 91 3.49 31.44 30.31
CA GLU A 91 3.59 32.89 30.43
C GLU A 91 3.34 33.55 29.07
N ILE A 92 2.75 34.75 29.08
CA ILE A 92 2.50 35.53 27.86
C ILE A 92 3.84 35.95 27.27
N LEU A 93 4.11 35.52 26.04
CA LEU A 93 5.33 35.92 25.34
C LEU A 93 5.35 37.45 25.13
N PRO A 94 6.45 38.14 25.47
CA PRO A 94 6.56 39.58 25.26
C PRO A 94 6.74 39.96 23.78
N TYR A 95 7.21 39.04 22.95
CA TYR A 95 7.44 39.23 21.52
C TYR A 95 7.19 37.92 20.74
N PRO A 96 6.85 37.99 19.43
CA PRO A 96 6.75 36.82 18.58
C PRO A 96 8.07 36.04 18.53
N MET A 97 8.01 34.72 18.70
CA MET A 97 9.18 33.84 18.68
C MET A 97 9.19 32.99 17.41
N GLU A 98 10.29 32.99 16.67
CA GLU A 98 10.46 32.12 15.51
C GLU A 98 11.08 30.77 15.91
N ILE A 99 10.44 29.68 15.49
CA ILE A 99 10.95 28.33 15.65
C ILE A 99 11.30 27.77 14.27
N ASN A 100 12.55 27.28 14.16
CA ASN A 100 13.05 26.66 12.95
C ASN A 100 12.57 25.21 12.81
N GLU A 101 12.44 24.76 11.56
CA GLU A 101 12.04 23.40 11.17
C GLU A 101 12.91 22.31 11.85
N LYS A 102 14.20 22.58 12.07
CA LYS A 102 15.15 21.63 12.65
C LYS A 102 15.16 21.60 14.18
N HIS A 103 14.26 22.33 14.83
CA HIS A 103 14.18 22.31 16.28
C HIS A 103 13.76 20.90 16.75
N LEU A 104 14.60 20.28 17.57
CA LEU A 104 14.38 18.92 18.07
C LEU A 104 13.34 18.96 19.20
N VAL A 105 12.30 18.12 19.08
CA VAL A 105 11.34 17.87 20.14
C VAL A 105 11.46 16.42 20.57
N ILE A 106 11.61 16.21 21.87
CA ILE A 106 11.72 14.88 22.47
C ILE A 106 10.36 14.54 23.07
N GLY A 107 9.73 13.47 22.56
CA GLY A 107 8.50 12.93 23.13
C GLY A 107 8.77 12.10 24.38
N ASP A 108 7.72 11.77 25.11
CA ASP A 108 7.78 11.10 26.42
C ASP A 108 8.56 9.76 26.40
N ASN A 109 8.56 9.07 25.26
CA ASN A 109 9.25 7.79 25.08
C ASN A 109 10.70 7.95 24.57
N GLY A 110 11.27 9.16 24.60
CA GLY A 110 12.59 9.47 24.05
C GLY A 110 12.63 9.54 22.51
N ALA A 111 11.48 9.47 21.84
CA ALA A 111 11.38 9.62 20.39
C ALA A 111 11.67 11.06 19.98
N GLN A 112 12.47 11.22 18.93
CA GLN A 112 12.91 12.52 18.44
C GLN A 112 12.10 12.94 17.21
N PHE A 113 11.53 14.13 17.26
CA PHE A 113 10.78 14.74 16.16
C PHE A 113 11.38 16.10 15.81
N SER A 114 11.13 16.54 14.58
CA SER A 114 11.46 17.88 14.10
C SER A 114 10.25 18.46 13.39
N PHE A 115 10.17 19.78 13.28
CA PHE A 115 9.08 20.44 12.60
C PHE A 115 9.27 20.40 11.09
N CYS A 116 8.17 20.34 10.33
CA CYS A 116 8.23 20.27 8.87
C CYS A 116 8.42 21.65 8.19
N HIS A 117 8.30 22.74 8.95
CA HIS A 117 8.40 24.11 8.45
C HIS A 117 8.76 25.06 9.60
N ASN A 118 9.27 26.23 9.24
CA ASN A 118 9.45 27.34 10.17
C ASN A 118 8.10 27.96 10.49
N PHE A 119 7.86 28.27 11.76
CA PHE A 119 6.65 28.98 12.18
C PHE A 119 6.96 29.94 13.32
N THR A 120 6.11 30.96 13.44
CA THR A 120 6.23 31.98 14.48
C THR A 120 5.13 31.78 15.51
N ILE A 121 5.51 31.64 16.77
CA ILE A 121 4.58 31.65 17.89
C ILE A 121 4.22 33.09 18.21
N MET A 122 2.94 33.42 18.06
CA MET A 122 2.41 34.73 18.39
C MET A 122 1.96 34.79 19.87
N PRO A 123 2.03 35.96 20.51
CA PRO A 123 1.61 36.16 21.90
C PRO A 123 0.08 36.33 22.00
N TYR A 124 -0.68 35.41 21.40
CA TYR A 124 -2.13 35.38 21.46
C TYR A 124 -2.60 34.07 22.07
N SER A 125 -3.54 34.16 23.01
CA SER A 125 -4.22 33.00 23.57
C SER A 125 -5.63 32.88 22.98
N ILE A 126 -6.06 31.64 22.75
CA ILE A 126 -7.43 31.35 22.35
C ILE A 126 -8.29 31.41 23.60
N LEU A 127 -9.12 32.45 23.73
CA LEU A 127 -9.98 32.65 24.90
C LEU A 127 -11.30 31.87 24.81
N ASP A 128 -11.93 31.87 23.64
CA ASP A 128 -13.23 31.21 23.44
C ASP A 128 -13.39 30.77 21.98
N ARG A 129 -14.06 29.64 21.78
CA ARG A 129 -14.43 29.13 20.46
C ARG A 129 -15.95 29.07 20.37
N LYS A 130 -16.55 30.10 19.77
CA LYS A 130 -17.99 30.11 19.45
C LYS A 130 -18.25 29.38 18.15
N ASN A 131 -18.86 28.20 18.24
CA ASN A 131 -19.35 27.49 17.06
C ASN A 131 -20.74 28.04 16.69
N TYR A 132 -20.80 28.87 15.66
CA TYR A 132 -22.08 29.31 15.09
C TYR A 132 -22.62 28.19 14.19
N SER A 133 -23.44 27.28 14.73
CA SER A 133 -24.25 26.41 13.88
C SER A 133 -25.29 27.31 13.20
N ALA A 134 -25.28 27.36 11.87
CA ALA A 134 -26.27 28.11 11.11
C ALA A 134 -27.68 27.51 11.31
N SER A 135 -28.41 28.04 12.30
CA SER A 135 -29.88 28.03 12.32
C SER A 135 -30.36 29.47 12.48
N LYS A 136 -30.35 30.16 11.32
CA LYS A 136 -30.90 31.49 11.00
C LYS A 136 -30.12 32.73 11.49
N PRO A 137 -29.96 33.75 10.61
CA PRO A 137 -29.54 35.08 11.02
C PRO A 137 -30.76 35.83 11.54
N LEU A 138 -30.69 36.36 12.77
CA LEU A 138 -31.54 37.46 13.20
C LEU A 138 -30.61 38.59 13.63
N LEU A 139 -30.38 39.50 12.69
CA LEU A 139 -29.83 40.82 12.96
C LEU A 139 -30.85 41.55 13.85
N TYR A 140 -30.47 41.89 15.07
CA TYR A 140 -31.11 42.97 15.81
C TYR A 140 -30.14 44.16 15.82
N LEU A 141 -30.53 45.21 15.10
CA LEU A 141 -30.02 46.56 15.27
C LEU A 141 -30.83 47.23 16.38
N SER A 142 -30.13 47.87 17.31
CA SER A 142 -30.60 49.05 18.05
C SER A 142 -29.45 50.00 18.23
#